data_AF-A0A2E0UMD1-F1
#
_entry.id   AF-A0A2E0UMD1-F1
#
_cell.length_a   1.000
_cell.length_b   1.000
_cell.length_c   1.000
_cell.angle_alpha   90.00
_cell.angle_beta   90.00
_cell.angle_gamma   90.00
#
_symmetry.space_group_name_H-M   'P 1'
#
loop_
_entity.id
_entity.type
_entity.pdbx_description
1 polymer ?
#
loop_
_entity_poly.entity_id
_entity_poly.type
_entity_poly.pdbx_seq_one_letter_code
_entity_poly.pdbx_strand_id
1 'polypeptide(L)'
;MLISATSGRSLLLATIVAVSSLITSSPSYGQSDTALTLEELTRLEVRDSDRCIVCGSPVSEEDYAFLYKGRRVAVHRAEIGTFLANPSKYFASMQARGGLFSEEAVPGNGGMGLGWFWFGVLIACSLLCAAGSATIAVKKGYPAVLWFFAGLIVNVIGFAVIAMKERKEEVDLPPHLQKVRTTSSSIQCSSCGNMNHPSANRCSKCGNELEPDSDSDVQRAGLSNDPS
;
A
#
# COMPACT_ATOMS: atom_id res chain seq x y z
N MET A 1 33.91 -13.97 -9.83
CA MET A 1 33.52 -12.62 -9.36
C MET A 1 32.82 -12.80 -8.01
N LEU A 2 33.60 -12.73 -6.92
CA LEU A 2 33.12 -12.98 -5.55
C LEU A 2 32.50 -11.69 -5.01
N ILE A 3 31.18 -11.58 -5.06
CA ILE A 3 30.45 -10.49 -4.40
C ILE A 3 30.49 -10.79 -2.90
N SER A 4 31.27 -10.00 -2.17
CA SER A 4 31.52 -10.17 -0.73
C SER A 4 30.22 -10.08 0.07
N ALA A 5 29.87 -11.16 0.77
CA ALA A 5 28.64 -11.32 1.55
C ALA A 5 28.52 -10.35 2.75
N THR A 6 29.57 -9.59 3.07
CA THR A 6 29.55 -8.61 4.18
C THR A 6 28.73 -7.35 3.88
N SER A 7 28.49 -7.03 2.60
CA SER A 7 27.75 -5.83 2.18
C SER A 7 26.26 -5.83 2.59
N GLY A 8 25.62 -7.01 2.58
CA GLY A 8 24.17 -7.11 2.80
C GLY A 8 23.71 -6.79 4.23
N ARG A 9 24.55 -7.05 5.24
CA ARG A 9 24.19 -6.84 6.65
C ARG A 9 24.17 -5.36 7.04
N SER A 10 25.09 -4.56 6.52
CA SER A 10 25.12 -3.11 6.79
C SER A 10 23.92 -2.38 6.18
N LEU A 11 23.45 -2.82 5.01
CA LEU A 11 22.31 -2.19 4.35
C LEU A 11 21.00 -2.38 5.13
N LEU A 12 20.82 -3.55 5.76
CA LEU A 12 19.60 -3.89 6.49
C LEU A 12 19.51 -3.19 7.86
N LEU A 13 20.66 -2.97 8.52
CA LEU A 13 20.71 -2.16 9.74
C LEU A 13 20.48 -0.67 9.46
N ALA A 14 21.03 -0.15 8.36
CA ALA A 14 20.83 1.25 7.97
C ALA A 14 19.36 1.58 7.67
N THR A 15 18.63 0.67 7.03
CA THR A 15 17.20 0.88 6.76
C THR A 15 16.34 0.84 8.02
N ILE A 16 16.63 -0.04 8.99
CA ILE A 16 15.90 -0.07 10.27
C ILE A 16 16.09 1.24 11.05
N VAL A 17 17.31 1.77 11.11
CA VAL A 17 17.60 3.02 11.81
C VAL A 17 16.94 4.22 11.12
N ALA A 18 16.97 4.30 9.79
CA ALA A 18 16.34 5.40 9.05
C ALA A 18 14.82 5.45 9.25
N VAL A 19 14.14 4.30 9.23
CA VAL A 19 12.68 4.22 9.45
C VAL A 19 12.32 4.61 10.88
N SER A 20 13.13 4.27 11.87
CA SER A 20 12.88 4.60 13.28
C SER A 20 12.96 6.11 13.54
N SER A 21 13.88 6.82 12.87
CA SER A 21 14.07 8.26 13.04
C SER A 21 12.98 9.13 12.41
N LEU A 22 12.25 8.61 11.40
CA LEU A 22 11.15 9.32 10.73
C LEU A 22 9.86 9.36 11.58
N ILE A 23 9.75 8.52 12.61
CA ILE A 23 8.53 8.42 13.42
C ILE A 23 8.48 9.51 14.52
N THR A 24 9.62 10.09 14.91
CA THR A 24 9.68 11.00 16.07
C THR A 24 9.44 12.47 15.75
N SER A 25 9.41 12.89 14.48
CA SER A 25 9.15 14.29 14.12
C SER A 25 7.66 14.54 13.93
N SER A 26 6.91 14.71 15.03
CA SER A 26 5.54 15.22 14.97
C SER A 26 5.58 16.75 14.87
N PRO A 27 5.08 17.38 13.80
CA PRO A 27 5.00 18.83 13.73
C PRO A 27 3.94 19.35 14.71
N SER A 28 4.36 20.20 15.65
CA SER A 28 3.44 20.97 16.49
C SER A 28 2.79 22.06 15.64
N TYR A 29 1.61 21.79 15.09
CA TYR A 29 0.79 22.83 14.48
C TYR A 29 0.13 23.67 15.58
N GLY A 30 0.72 24.83 15.88
CA GLY A 30 0.11 25.82 16.76
C GLY A 30 -1.07 26.49 16.04
N GLN A 31 -2.29 26.18 16.47
CA GLN A 31 -3.49 26.83 15.96
C GLN A 31 -3.75 28.10 16.77
N SER A 32 -3.75 29.24 16.08
CA SER A 32 -4.13 30.52 16.65
C SER A 32 -5.65 30.61 16.72
N ASP A 33 -6.24 30.25 17.86
CA ASP A 33 -7.67 30.44 18.12
C ASP A 33 -7.94 31.94 18.29
N THR A 34 -8.48 32.59 17.25
CA THR A 34 -8.98 33.95 17.35
C THR A 34 -10.11 33.98 18.38
N ALA A 35 -10.02 34.85 19.39
CA ALA A 35 -11.01 34.94 20.45
C ALA A 35 -12.39 35.27 19.87
N LEU A 36 -13.33 34.32 19.96
CA LEU A 36 -14.73 34.52 19.55
C LEU A 36 -15.44 35.42 20.58
N THR A 37 -16.22 36.37 20.10
CA THR A 37 -17.12 37.17 20.94
C THR A 37 -18.56 36.63 20.85
N LEU A 38 -19.34 36.85 21.91
CA LEU A 38 -20.71 36.34 22.00
C LEU A 38 -21.66 37.02 21.00
N GLU A 39 -21.34 38.25 20.59
CA GLU A 39 -22.11 39.03 19.61
C GLU A 39 -22.08 38.44 18.20
N GLU A 40 -21.04 37.67 17.87
CA GLU A 40 -20.91 37.02 16.57
C GLU A 40 -21.77 35.75 16.47
N LEU A 41 -22.25 35.22 17.60
CA LEU A 41 -23.01 33.98 17.67
C LEU A 41 -24.51 34.21 17.47
N THR A 42 -25.11 33.51 16.50
CA THR A 42 -26.56 33.53 16.31
C THR A 42 -27.26 32.83 17.47
N ARG A 43 -27.95 33.60 18.32
CA ARG A 43 -28.71 33.08 19.47
C ARG A 43 -29.94 32.30 19.01
N LEU A 44 -30.18 31.18 19.66
CA LEU A 44 -31.36 30.34 19.50
C LEU A 44 -32.10 30.21 20.84
N GLU A 45 -33.40 29.92 20.79
CA GLU A 45 -34.17 29.52 21.99
C GLU A 45 -33.68 28.19 22.50
N VAL A 46 -33.58 28.00 23.83
CA VAL A 46 -33.14 26.76 24.50
C VAL A 46 -34.24 25.69 24.39
N ARG A 47 -33.85 24.40 24.27
CA ARG A 47 -34.78 23.26 24.23
C ARG A 47 -34.58 22.39 25.47
N ASP A 48 -35.65 21.74 25.94
CA ASP A 48 -35.61 20.83 27.09
C ASP A 48 -34.62 19.65 26.93
N SER A 49 -34.27 19.30 25.68
CA SER A 49 -33.31 18.25 25.36
C SER A 49 -31.86 18.71 25.33
N ASP A 50 -31.60 20.01 25.46
CA ASP A 50 -30.25 20.54 25.41
C ASP A 50 -29.48 20.23 26.70
N ARG A 51 -28.17 20.03 26.54
CA ARG A 51 -27.22 19.86 27.64
C ARG A 51 -26.06 20.79 27.42
N CYS A 52 -25.53 21.34 28.52
CA CYS A 52 -24.37 22.20 28.46
C CYS A 52 -23.17 21.40 27.92
N ILE A 53 -22.51 21.94 26.90
CA ILE A 53 -21.34 21.29 26.29
C ILE A 53 -20.13 21.21 27.24
N VAL A 54 -20.07 22.08 28.25
CA VAL A 54 -18.94 22.18 29.18
C VAL A 54 -19.10 21.18 30.33
N CYS A 55 -20.21 21.21 31.08
CA CYS A 55 -20.45 20.29 32.20
C CYS A 55 -21.32 19.06 31.90
N GLY A 56 -22.05 19.01 30.79
CA GLY A 56 -22.93 17.90 30.39
C GLY A 56 -24.31 17.84 31.08
N SER A 57 -24.60 18.79 31.98
CA SER A 57 -25.89 18.89 32.69
C SER A 57 -26.98 19.55 31.82
N PRO A 58 -28.28 19.27 32.06
CA PRO A 58 -29.37 19.94 31.36
C PRO A 58 -29.34 21.45 31.58
N VAL A 59 -29.70 22.21 30.55
CA VAL A 59 -29.76 23.69 30.58
C VAL A 59 -31.20 24.17 30.80
N SER A 60 -31.36 25.36 31.38
CA SER A 60 -32.66 26.01 31.58
C SER A 60 -32.91 27.10 30.53
N GLU A 61 -34.12 27.68 30.51
CA GLU A 61 -34.48 28.78 29.60
C GLU A 61 -33.63 30.06 29.80
N GLU A 62 -32.97 30.20 30.96
CA GLU A 62 -32.10 31.34 31.26
C GLU A 62 -30.69 31.21 30.67
N ASP A 63 -30.34 30.02 30.18
CA ASP A 63 -29.03 29.72 29.61
C ASP A 63 -28.92 30.16 28.14
N TYR A 64 -27.76 29.88 27.53
CA TYR A 64 -27.50 30.25 26.15
C TYR A 64 -27.52 29.03 25.24
N ALA A 65 -28.30 29.12 24.16
CA ALA A 65 -28.17 28.26 22.99
C ALA A 65 -27.81 29.11 21.76
N PHE A 66 -26.89 28.63 20.93
CA PHE A 66 -26.45 29.35 19.72
C PHE A 66 -25.94 28.38 18.65
N LEU A 67 -25.79 28.88 17.41
CA LEU A 67 -25.12 28.14 16.34
C LEU A 67 -23.61 28.40 16.37
N TYR A 68 -22.82 27.34 16.45
CA TYR A 68 -21.37 27.38 16.28
C TYR A 68 -20.98 26.35 15.22
N LYS A 69 -20.34 26.82 14.14
CA LYS A 69 -19.95 26.00 12.97
C LYS A 69 -21.12 25.16 12.42
N GLY A 70 -22.28 25.80 12.25
CA GLY A 70 -23.49 25.16 11.73
C GLY A 70 -24.17 24.16 12.69
N ARG A 71 -23.66 23.97 13.91
CA ARG A 71 -24.25 23.08 14.92
C ARG A 71 -24.79 23.87 16.11
N ARG A 72 -25.88 23.39 16.68
CA ARG A 72 -26.48 23.95 17.89
C ARG A 72 -25.64 23.57 19.11
N VAL A 73 -25.27 24.57 19.90
CA VAL A 73 -24.51 24.41 21.14
C VAL A 73 -25.27 25.10 22.26
N ALA A 74 -25.45 24.40 23.38
CA ALA A 74 -25.99 24.98 24.59
C ALA A 74 -24.91 25.06 25.66
N VAL A 75 -24.90 26.15 26.43
CA VAL A 75 -23.93 26.41 27.50
C VAL A 75 -24.62 27.11 28.66
N HIS A 76 -24.34 26.67 29.88
CA HIS A 76 -24.78 27.38 31.08
C HIS A 76 -24.24 28.81 31.09
N ARG A 77 -25.04 29.76 31.59
CA ARG A 77 -24.62 31.17 31.71
C ARG A 77 -23.30 31.35 32.47
N ALA A 78 -23.06 30.54 33.49
CA ALA A 78 -21.82 30.59 34.29
C ALA A 78 -20.59 30.04 33.54
N GLU A 79 -20.78 29.17 32.55
CA GLU A 79 -19.69 28.45 31.85
C GLU A 79 -19.34 29.08 30.49
N ILE A 80 -20.06 30.12 30.08
CA ILE A 80 -19.87 30.76 28.78
C ILE A 80 -18.45 31.30 28.57
N GLY A 81 -17.84 31.89 29.60
CA GLY A 81 -16.45 32.38 29.52
C GLY A 81 -15.45 31.25 29.31
N THR A 82 -15.68 30.10 29.96
CA THR A 82 -14.87 28.90 29.79
C THR A 82 -14.97 28.33 28.38
N PHE A 83 -16.19 28.33 27.80
CA PHE A 83 -16.39 27.93 26.42
C PHE A 83 -15.70 28.89 25.44
N LEU A 84 -15.91 30.21 25.58
CA LEU A 84 -15.33 31.22 24.70
C LEU A 84 -13.79 31.27 24.75
N ALA A 85 -13.19 30.91 25.88
CA ALA A 85 -11.74 30.81 26.01
C ALA A 85 -11.13 29.67 25.15
N ASN A 86 -11.85 28.56 24.97
CA ASN A 86 -11.38 27.39 24.21
C ASN A 86 -12.55 26.65 23.52
N PRO A 87 -13.23 27.27 22.54
CA PRO A 87 -14.45 26.69 21.95
C PRO A 87 -14.15 25.40 21.18
N SER A 88 -12.96 25.33 20.58
CA SER A 88 -12.41 24.17 19.86
C SER A 88 -12.39 22.92 20.74
N LYS A 89 -11.94 23.04 22.00
CA LYS A 89 -11.82 21.92 22.95
C LYS A 89 -13.17 21.26 23.23
N TYR A 90 -14.20 22.06 23.51
CA TYR A 90 -15.52 21.54 23.88
C TYR A 90 -16.28 21.06 22.64
N PHE A 91 -16.14 21.74 21.51
CA PHE A 91 -16.80 21.32 20.26
C PHE A 91 -16.27 20.00 19.71
N ALA A 92 -15.01 19.66 19.98
CA ALA A 92 -14.40 18.40 19.55
C ALA A 92 -15.11 17.14 20.09
N SER A 93 -15.90 17.25 21.16
CA SER A 93 -16.70 16.13 21.68
C SER A 93 -18.01 15.92 20.90
N MET A 94 -18.53 16.96 20.25
CA MET A 94 -19.78 16.89 19.46
C MET A 94 -19.56 16.56 17.99
N GLN A 95 -18.33 16.69 17.48
CA GLN A 95 -18.02 16.25 16.12
C GLN A 95 -18.04 14.72 16.06
N ALA A 96 -18.81 14.18 15.11
CA ALA A 96 -18.84 12.74 14.88
C ALA A 96 -17.44 12.31 14.42
N ARG A 97 -16.77 11.45 15.18
CA ARG A 97 -15.48 10.85 14.79
C ARG A 97 -15.72 9.74 13.77
N GLY A 98 -16.17 10.11 12.58
CA GLY A 98 -16.29 9.20 11.44
C GLY A 98 -14.98 9.16 10.66
N GLY A 99 -14.40 7.97 10.48
CA GLY A 99 -13.14 7.82 9.73
C GLY A 99 -13.22 8.17 8.24
N LEU A 100 -14.44 8.36 7.71
CA LEU A 100 -14.69 8.61 6.28
C LEU A 100 -15.31 10.00 5.98
N PHE A 101 -15.84 10.68 7.01
CA PHE A 101 -16.53 11.96 6.86
C PHE A 101 -15.97 12.96 7.87
N SER A 102 -14.84 13.57 7.50
CA SER A 102 -14.31 14.74 8.19
C SER A 102 -15.07 15.97 7.71
N GLU A 103 -16.26 16.22 8.26
CA GLU A 103 -16.99 17.48 8.08
C GLU A 103 -16.10 18.61 8.62
N GLU A 104 -15.53 19.40 7.70
CA GLU A 104 -14.69 20.57 7.96
C GLU A 104 -13.82 20.41 9.20
N ALA A 105 -12.83 19.54 9.07
CA ALA A 105 -11.73 19.54 9.99
C ALA A 105 -11.16 20.96 10.06
N VAL A 106 -11.27 21.52 11.25
CA VAL A 106 -10.40 22.56 11.78
C VAL A 106 -9.04 22.49 11.03
N PRO A 107 -8.63 23.54 10.29
CA PRO A 107 -7.40 23.50 9.50
C PRO A 107 -6.23 23.21 10.46
N GLY A 108 -5.75 21.97 10.45
CA GLY A 108 -4.77 21.47 11.41
C GLY A 108 -4.96 20.01 11.86
N ASN A 109 -6.18 19.46 11.87
CA ASN A 109 -6.43 18.12 12.47
C ASN A 109 -7.24 17.12 11.61
N GLY A 110 -7.46 17.43 10.33
CA GLY A 110 -8.26 16.62 9.41
C GLY A 110 -7.51 15.60 8.56
N GLY A 111 -6.19 15.54 8.69
CA GLY A 111 -5.40 14.52 8.00
C GLY A 111 -5.80 13.14 8.51
N MET A 112 -5.89 12.16 7.60
CA MET A 112 -5.89 10.74 7.96
C MET A 112 -4.82 10.57 9.04
N GLY A 113 -5.23 10.18 10.26
CA GLY A 113 -4.36 10.26 11.43
C GLY A 113 -3.00 9.66 11.10
N LEU A 114 -1.91 10.31 11.50
CA LEU A 114 -0.55 9.94 11.07
C LEU A 114 -0.27 8.43 11.18
N GLY A 115 -0.82 7.78 12.22
CA GLY A 115 -0.78 6.31 12.37
C GLY A 115 -1.44 5.51 11.24
N TRP A 116 -2.60 5.94 10.73
CA TRP A 116 -3.27 5.32 9.58
C TRP A 116 -2.48 5.51 8.28
N PHE A 117 -1.85 6.67 8.10
CA PHE A 117 -0.96 6.90 6.97
C PHE A 117 0.21 5.89 7.00
N TRP A 118 0.91 5.79 8.15
CA TRP A 118 2.01 4.84 8.30
C TRP A 118 1.56 3.39 8.19
N PHE A 119 0.39 3.04 8.70
CA PHE A 119 -0.20 1.71 8.52
C PHE A 119 -0.40 1.38 7.03
N GLY A 120 -0.94 2.33 6.25
CA GLY A 120 -1.08 2.18 4.80
C GLY A 120 0.27 2.01 4.09
N VAL A 121 1.28 2.82 4.46
CA VAL A 121 2.64 2.71 3.92
C VAL A 121 3.24 1.34 4.24
N LEU A 122 3.10 0.83 5.47
CA LEU A 122 3.59 -0.48 5.86
C LEU A 122 2.97 -1.59 5.01
N ILE A 123 1.64 -1.57 4.82
CA ILE A 123 0.94 -2.55 3.96
C ILE A 123 1.46 -2.48 2.52
N ALA A 124 1.61 -1.27 1.97
CA ALA A 124 2.12 -1.09 0.62
C ALA A 124 3.54 -1.67 0.48
N CYS A 125 4.42 -1.41 1.45
CA CYS A 125 5.75 -2.00 1.50
C CYS A 125 5.72 -3.53 1.61
N SER A 126 4.81 -4.12 2.41
CA SER A 126 4.63 -5.58 2.51
C SER A 126 4.27 -6.20 1.17
N LEU A 127 3.34 -5.59 0.44
CA LEU A 127 2.90 -6.08 -0.87
C LEU A 127 4.03 -6.03 -1.90
N LEU A 128 4.81 -4.94 -1.92
CA LEU A 128 5.97 -4.82 -2.80
C LEU A 128 7.05 -5.87 -2.47
N CYS A 129 7.33 -6.10 -1.18
CA CYS A 129 8.26 -7.14 -0.73
C CYS A 129 7.78 -8.54 -1.10
N ALA A 130 6.48 -8.82 -0.95
CA ALA A 130 5.86 -10.10 -1.32
C ALA A 130 5.99 -10.38 -2.83
N ALA A 131 5.67 -9.40 -3.68
CA ALA A 131 5.80 -9.52 -5.13
C ALA A 131 7.26 -9.70 -5.58
N GLY A 132 8.19 -8.93 -5.01
CA GLY A 132 9.62 -9.07 -5.26
C GLY A 132 10.14 -10.46 -4.85
N SER A 133 9.73 -10.94 -3.66
CA SER A 133 10.14 -12.25 -3.13
C SER A 133 9.69 -13.39 -4.03
N ALA A 134 8.43 -13.36 -4.49
CA ALA A 134 7.89 -14.35 -5.41
C ALA A 134 8.65 -14.38 -6.74
N THR A 135 8.96 -13.20 -7.30
CA THR A 135 9.70 -13.09 -8.58
C THR A 135 11.11 -13.67 -8.46
N ILE A 136 11.82 -13.34 -7.38
CA ILE A 136 13.17 -13.89 -7.13
C ILE A 136 13.10 -15.39 -6.88
N ALA A 137 12.09 -15.87 -6.13
CA ALA A 137 11.89 -17.29 -5.86
C ALA A 137 11.73 -18.09 -7.16
N VAL A 138 10.89 -17.63 -8.10
CA VAL A 138 10.71 -18.29 -9.41
C VAL A 138 12.03 -18.34 -10.18
N LYS A 139 12.78 -17.23 -10.26
CA LYS A 139 14.07 -17.16 -10.95
C LYS A 139 15.14 -18.07 -10.33
N LYS A 140 14.97 -18.45 -9.05
CA LYS A 140 15.86 -19.32 -8.28
C LYS A 140 15.36 -20.76 -8.15
N GLY A 141 14.22 -21.12 -8.75
CA GLY A 141 13.66 -22.47 -8.72
C GLY A 141 12.97 -22.83 -7.39
N TYR A 142 12.51 -21.84 -6.63
CA TYR A 142 11.75 -22.03 -5.39
C TYR A 142 10.24 -21.83 -5.61
N PRO A 143 9.37 -22.43 -4.77
CA PRO A 143 7.92 -22.25 -4.88
C PRO A 143 7.53 -20.79 -4.60
N ALA A 144 6.93 -20.12 -5.59
CA ALA A 144 6.59 -18.70 -5.53
C ALA A 144 5.63 -18.37 -4.37
N VAL A 145 4.62 -19.21 -4.15
CA VAL A 145 3.55 -18.99 -3.15
C VAL A 145 4.11 -18.87 -1.74
N LEU A 146 5.02 -19.79 -1.35
CA LEU A 146 5.59 -19.79 -0.01
C LEU A 146 6.44 -18.53 0.24
N TRP A 147 7.21 -18.10 -0.76
CA TRP A 147 8.05 -16.91 -0.65
C TRP A 147 7.28 -15.59 -0.79
N PHE A 148 6.13 -15.59 -1.46
CA PHE A 148 5.20 -14.47 -1.44
C PHE A 148 4.73 -14.18 -0.01
N PHE A 149 4.20 -15.20 0.69
CA PHE A 149 3.74 -15.03 2.06
C PHE A 149 4.88 -14.73 3.04
N ALA A 150 6.08 -15.29 2.82
CA ALA A 150 7.26 -14.92 3.59
C ALA A 150 7.59 -13.42 3.45
N GLY A 151 7.55 -12.87 2.22
CA GLY A 151 7.74 -11.45 1.96
C GLY A 151 6.59 -10.56 2.47
N LEU A 152 5.37 -11.10 2.57
CA LEU A 152 4.21 -10.37 3.09
C LEU A 152 4.23 -10.27 4.62
N ILE A 153 4.43 -11.40 5.31
CA ILE A 153 4.36 -11.50 6.78
C ILE A 153 5.63 -10.93 7.41
N VAL A 154 6.80 -11.31 6.87
CA VAL A 154 8.11 -10.93 7.43
C VAL A 154 8.69 -9.70 6.71
N ASN A 155 7.96 -9.11 5.75
CA ASN A 155 8.33 -7.89 5.06
C ASN A 155 9.72 -7.98 4.40
N VAL A 156 10.55 -6.96 4.68
CA VAL A 156 11.91 -6.78 4.18
C VAL A 156 12.80 -7.97 4.52
N ILE A 157 12.58 -8.65 5.65
CA ILE A 157 13.37 -9.80 6.06
C ILE A 157 13.08 -11.00 5.14
N GLY A 158 11.81 -11.28 4.84
CA GLY A 158 11.44 -12.37 3.93
C GLY A 158 12.05 -12.19 2.54
N PHE A 159 12.01 -10.95 2.03
CA PHE A 159 12.66 -10.57 0.78
C PHE A 159 14.19 -10.73 0.83
N ALA A 160 14.85 -10.25 1.90
CA ALA A 160 16.30 -10.36 2.06
C ALA A 160 16.75 -11.83 2.09
N VAL A 161 16.03 -12.70 2.80
CA VAL A 161 16.36 -14.13 2.90
C VAL A 161 16.31 -14.80 1.52
N ILE A 162 15.27 -14.59 0.71
CA ILE A 162 15.21 -15.18 -0.63
C ILE A 162 16.22 -14.55 -1.60
N ALA A 163 16.53 -13.26 -1.45
CA ALA A 163 17.55 -12.58 -2.23
C ALA A 163 18.96 -13.15 -1.95
N MET A 164 19.24 -13.56 -0.71
CA MET A 164 20.52 -14.17 -0.32
C MET A 164 20.60 -15.67 -0.61
N LYS A 165 19.46 -16.38 -0.68
CA LYS A 165 19.45 -17.83 -0.91
C LYS A 165 20.06 -18.18 -2.26
N GLU A 166 20.94 -19.18 -2.32
CA GLU A 166 21.51 -19.64 -3.60
C GLU A 166 20.42 -20.18 -4.52
N ARG A 167 20.68 -20.18 -5.83
CA ARG A 167 19.75 -20.80 -6.78
C ARG A 167 19.73 -22.30 -6.49
N LYS A 168 18.54 -22.89 -6.35
CA LYS A 168 18.43 -24.35 -6.29
C LYS A 168 18.94 -24.88 -7.62
N GLU A 169 20.01 -25.68 -7.60
CA GLU A 169 20.47 -26.36 -8.80
C GLU A 169 19.28 -27.05 -9.45
N GLU A 170 19.16 -26.80 -10.76
CA GLU A 170 18.07 -27.32 -11.56
C GLU A 170 18.06 -28.83 -11.38
N VAL A 171 16.88 -29.40 -11.13
CA VAL A 171 16.73 -30.86 -11.04
C VAL A 171 17.43 -31.46 -12.24
N ASP A 172 18.27 -32.47 -11.98
CA ASP A 172 19.05 -33.18 -13.00
C ASP A 172 18.06 -33.88 -13.94
N LEU A 173 17.55 -33.10 -14.89
CA LEU A 173 16.65 -33.56 -15.92
C LEU A 173 17.51 -34.41 -16.86
N PRO A 174 16.94 -35.50 -17.42
CA PRO A 174 17.61 -36.24 -18.47
C PRO A 174 18.13 -35.24 -19.53
N PRO A 175 19.30 -35.48 -20.15
CA PRO A 175 19.98 -34.52 -21.03
C PRO A 175 19.11 -33.94 -22.16
N HIS A 176 17.96 -34.56 -22.44
CA HIS A 176 17.01 -34.24 -23.49
C HIS A 176 15.80 -33.38 -23.02
N LEU A 177 15.60 -33.19 -21.72
CA LEU A 177 14.41 -32.52 -21.13
C LEU A 177 14.73 -31.20 -20.40
N GLN A 178 15.67 -30.42 -20.89
CA GLN A 178 15.89 -29.07 -20.32
C GLN A 178 14.77 -28.11 -20.76
N LYS A 179 14.08 -27.48 -19.82
CA LYS A 179 13.09 -26.44 -20.14
C LYS A 179 13.82 -25.24 -20.77
N VAL A 180 13.44 -24.85 -22.00
CA VAL A 180 14.00 -23.64 -22.63
C VAL A 180 13.63 -22.44 -21.76
N ARG A 181 14.62 -21.81 -21.13
CA ARG A 181 14.41 -20.74 -20.14
C ARG A 181 13.95 -19.42 -20.73
N THR A 182 14.03 -19.28 -22.05
CA THR A 182 13.78 -18.03 -22.74
C THR A 182 12.79 -18.30 -23.85
N THR A 183 11.67 -17.58 -23.84
CA THR A 183 10.76 -17.55 -24.99
C THR A 183 11.53 -16.91 -26.14
N SER A 184 11.97 -17.70 -27.11
CA SER A 184 12.60 -17.19 -28.33
C SER A 184 11.61 -16.29 -29.06
N SER A 185 12.11 -15.21 -29.65
CA SER A 185 11.28 -14.30 -30.44
C SER A 185 10.66 -15.06 -31.62
N SER A 186 9.44 -14.71 -31.99
CA SER A 186 8.80 -15.27 -33.17
C SER A 186 9.59 -14.94 -34.44
N ILE A 187 9.64 -15.89 -35.37
CA ILE A 187 10.34 -15.74 -36.65
C ILE A 187 9.37 -15.27 -37.73
N GLN A 188 9.77 -14.30 -38.53
CA GLN A 188 8.93 -13.78 -39.61
C GLN A 188 9.16 -14.58 -40.91
N CYS A 189 8.08 -15.05 -41.54
CA CYS A 189 8.18 -15.75 -42.81
C CYS A 189 8.61 -14.80 -43.93
N SER A 190 9.69 -15.13 -44.64
CA SER A 190 10.22 -14.34 -45.76
C SER A 190 9.26 -14.22 -46.95
N SER A 191 8.36 -15.18 -47.14
CA SER A 191 7.42 -15.20 -48.25
C SER A 191 6.17 -14.36 -48.01
N CYS A 192 5.54 -14.49 -46.82
CA CYS A 192 4.23 -13.86 -46.56
C CYS A 192 4.21 -12.92 -45.34
N GLY A 193 5.35 -12.72 -44.66
CA GLY A 193 5.48 -11.84 -43.50
C GLY A 193 4.81 -12.32 -42.21
N ASN A 194 4.28 -13.55 -42.17
CA ASN A 194 3.58 -14.09 -40.99
C ASN A 194 4.58 -14.44 -39.86
N MET A 195 4.22 -14.13 -38.62
CA MET A 195 5.03 -14.50 -37.45
C MET A 195 4.74 -15.96 -37.07
N ASN A 196 5.77 -16.79 -36.99
CA ASN A 196 5.68 -18.20 -36.65
C ASN A 196 6.43 -18.50 -35.35
N HIS A 197 6.11 -19.65 -34.73
CA HIS A 197 6.85 -20.16 -33.58
C HIS A 197 8.32 -20.40 -33.98
N PRO A 198 9.32 -20.11 -33.13
CA PRO A 198 10.74 -20.29 -33.45
C PRO A 198 11.14 -21.74 -33.76
N SER A 199 10.31 -22.72 -33.37
CA SER A 199 10.51 -24.13 -33.71
C SER A 199 9.68 -24.61 -34.91
N ALA A 200 9.03 -23.70 -35.64
CA ALA A 200 8.23 -24.06 -36.80
C ALA A 200 9.13 -24.27 -38.03
N ASN A 201 9.02 -25.44 -38.65
CA ASN A 201 9.69 -25.76 -39.92
C ASN A 201 8.88 -25.32 -41.15
N ARG A 202 7.62 -24.93 -40.98
CA ARG A 202 6.76 -24.43 -42.06
C ARG A 202 5.90 -23.26 -41.57
N CYS A 203 5.64 -22.32 -42.47
CA CYS A 203 4.77 -21.20 -42.20
C CYS A 203 3.32 -21.67 -42.05
N SER A 204 2.69 -21.31 -40.93
CA SER A 204 1.29 -21.67 -40.63
C SER A 204 0.27 -21.05 -41.59
N LYS A 205 0.68 -20.06 -42.40
CA LYS A 205 -0.20 -19.35 -43.34
C LYS A 205 0.00 -19.77 -44.80
N CYS A 206 1.23 -19.70 -45.31
CA CYS A 206 1.52 -19.99 -46.73
C CYS A 206 2.15 -21.36 -46.99
N GLY A 207 2.48 -22.13 -45.94
CA GLY A 207 3.11 -23.44 -46.07
C GLY A 207 4.58 -23.40 -46.48
N ASN A 208 5.16 -22.22 -46.76
CA ASN A 208 6.56 -22.10 -47.12
C ASN A 208 7.48 -22.62 -46.02
N GLU A 209 8.56 -23.27 -46.40
CA GLU A 209 9.55 -23.83 -45.47
C GLU A 209 10.26 -22.69 -44.71
N LEU A 210 10.50 -22.92 -43.42
CA LEU A 210 11.16 -21.98 -42.51
C LEU A 210 12.38 -22.67 -41.91
N GLU A 211 13.45 -21.91 -41.73
CA GLU A 211 14.61 -22.35 -40.96
C GLU A 211 14.30 -22.12 -39.47
N PRO A 212 14.12 -23.20 -38.67
CA PRO A 212 13.79 -23.05 -37.26
C PRO A 212 14.99 -22.52 -36.48
N ASP A 213 14.75 -21.56 -35.61
CA ASP A 213 15.76 -20.98 -34.71
C ASP A 213 15.96 -21.85 -33.44
N SER A 214 15.07 -22.83 -33.22
CA SER A 214 15.15 -23.75 -32.08
C SER A 214 14.53 -25.10 -32.41
N ASP A 215 15.08 -26.18 -31.83
CA ASP A 215 14.51 -27.52 -31.94
C ASP A 215 13.12 -27.59 -31.29
N SER A 216 12.20 -28.34 -31.91
CA SER A 216 10.89 -28.57 -31.30
C SER A 216 11.01 -29.42 -30.03
N ASP A 217 10.15 -29.16 -29.04
CA ASP A 217 10.15 -29.93 -27.78
C ASP A 217 9.96 -31.44 -28.01
N VAL A 218 9.23 -31.82 -29.07
CA VAL A 218 9.00 -33.21 -29.47
C VAL A 218 10.30 -33.86 -29.95
N GLN A 219 11.05 -33.15 -30.80
CA GLN A 219 12.34 -33.61 -31.31
C GLN A 219 13.40 -33.64 -30.21
N ARG A 220 13.38 -32.67 -29.28
CA ARG A 220 14.23 -32.65 -28.08
C ARG A 220 13.91 -33.82 -27.15
N ALA A 221 12.64 -34.20 -27.02
CA ALA A 221 12.23 -35.38 -26.25
C ALA A 221 12.60 -36.71 -26.94
N GLY A 222 13.19 -36.69 -28.14
CA GLY A 222 13.53 -37.89 -28.90
C GLY A 222 12.30 -38.62 -29.48
N LEU A 223 11.15 -37.94 -29.57
CA LEU A 223 9.96 -38.47 -30.22
C LEU A 223 10.02 -38.06 -31.69
N SER A 224 10.12 -39.01 -32.61
CA SER A 224 9.98 -38.71 -34.04
C SER A 224 8.51 -38.55 -34.38
N ASN A 225 8.17 -37.44 -35.04
CA ASN A 225 6.91 -37.33 -35.77
C ASN A 225 7.08 -38.10 -37.09
N ASP A 226 7.25 -39.41 -37.04
CA ASP A 226 7.11 -40.23 -38.25
C ASP A 226 5.60 -40.40 -38.50
N PRO A 227 5.04 -39.83 -39.59
CA PRO A 227 3.70 -40.17 -40.01
C PRO A 227 3.74 -41.60 -40.55
N SER A 228 3.48 -42.57 -39.68
CA SER A 228 3.16 -43.96 -40.07
C SER A 228 1.92 -44.02 -40.94
#